data_AF-A0A937S6X7-F1
#
_entry.id   AF-A0A937S6X7-F1
#
_cell.length_a   1.000
_cell.length_b   1.000
_cell.length_c   1.000
_cell.angle_alpha   90.00
_cell.angle_beta   90.00
_cell.angle_gamma   90.00
#
_symmetry.space_group_name_H-M   'P 1'
#
loop_
_entity.id
_entity.type
_entity.pdbx_description
1 polymer ?
#
loop_
_entity_poly.entity_id
_entity_poly.type
_entity_poly.pdbx_seq_one_letter_code
_entity_poly.pdbx_strand_id
1 'polypeptide(L)' 'MISRHFLQDLSRGVHVDRINNDIESGIRSGVTVAPDLFINGIQYTNQWSIEPLMAALSTNDSSNEC' A
#
# COMPACT_ATOMS: atom_id res chain seq x y z
N MET A 1 9.35 12.75 -20.87
CA MET A 1 8.33 13.29 -21.78
C MET A 1 7.00 12.67 -21.39
N ILE A 2 5.99 13.45 -21.03
CA ILE A 2 4.65 12.94 -20.65
C ILE A 2 3.90 12.56 -21.92
N SER A 3 3.24 11.40 -21.93
CA SER A 3 2.52 10.91 -23.12
C SER A 3 1.18 11.61 -23.30
N ARG A 4 0.73 11.72 -24.56
CA ARG A 4 -0.61 12.25 -24.89
C ARG A 4 -1.72 11.42 -24.26
N HIS A 5 -1.52 10.10 -24.20
CA HIS A 5 -2.46 9.16 -23.57
C HIS A 5 -2.64 9.46 -22.08
N PHE A 6 -1.54 9.70 -21.36
CA PHE A 6 -1.59 10.06 -19.95
C PHE A 6 -2.42 11.32 -19.69
N LEU A 7 -2.22 12.38 -20.50
CA LEU A 7 -3.00 13.60 -20.35
C LEU A 7 -4.49 13.40 -20.67
N GLN A 8 -4.81 12.55 -21.64
CA GLN A 8 -6.19 12.20 -21.98
C GLN A 8 -6.87 11.45 -20.83
N ASP A 9 -6.20 10.43 -20.28
CA ASP A 9 -6.71 9.65 -19.14
C ASP A 9 -6.95 10.54 -17.92
N LEU A 10 -5.98 11.43 -17.62
CA LEU A 10 -6.09 12.39 -16.54
C LEU A 10 -7.28 13.33 -16.73
N SER A 11 -7.44 13.90 -17.93
CA SER A 11 -8.54 14.82 -18.24
C SER A 11 -9.92 14.15 -18.17
N ARG A 12 -9.99 12.86 -18.51
CA ARG A 12 -11.22 12.07 -18.51
C ARG A 12 -11.52 11.43 -17.15
N GLY A 13 -10.59 11.53 -16.19
CA GLY A 13 -10.77 10.96 -14.85
C GLY A 13 -10.96 9.44 -14.86
N VAL A 14 -10.39 8.71 -15.84
CA VAL A 14 -10.70 7.28 -16.04
C VAL A 14 -10.26 6.36 -14.88
N HIS A 15 -9.51 6.89 -13.91
CA HIS A 15 -9.02 6.15 -12.74
C HIS A 15 -9.64 6.62 -11.41
N VAL A 16 -10.62 7.53 -11.42
CA VAL A 16 -11.24 8.06 -10.19
C VAL A 16 -11.78 6.94 -9.30
N ASP A 17 -12.51 5.97 -9.88
CA ASP A 17 -13.07 4.85 -9.11
C ASP A 17 -11.97 4.00 -8.46
N ARG A 18 -10.87 3.77 -9.17
CA ARG A 18 -9.71 3.03 -8.64
C ARG A 18 -9.04 3.80 -7.50
N ILE A 19 -8.86 5.11 -7.65
CA ILE A 19 -8.29 5.97 -6.61
C ILE A 19 -9.15 5.92 -5.34
N ASN A 20 -10.48 6.00 -5.48
CA ASN A 20 -11.40 5.91 -4.34
C ASN A 20 -11.32 4.54 -3.66
N ASN A 21 -11.28 3.46 -4.44
CA ASN A 21 -11.09 2.11 -3.89
C ASN A 21 -9.75 1.96 -3.14
N ASP A 22 -8.67 2.54 -3.67
CA ASP A 22 -7.36 2.52 -3.01
C ASP A 22 -7.39 3.30 -1.69
N ILE A 23 -8.08 4.45 -1.64
CA ILE A 23 -8.28 5.23 -0.40
C ILE A 23 -9.12 4.45 0.62
N GLU A 24 -10.26 3.89 0.21
CA GLU A 24 -11.12 3.10 1.10
C GLU A 24 -10.40 1.87 1.64
N SER A 25 -9.65 1.17 0.79
CA SER A 25 -8.88 0.00 1.22
C SER A 25 -7.78 0.39 2.21
N GLY A 26 -7.07 1.50 1.98
CA GLY A 26 -6.09 2.04 2.93
C GLY A 26 -6.70 2.31 4.31
N ILE A 27 -7.85 2.99 4.35
CA ILE A 27 -8.57 3.26 5.60
C ILE A 27 -8.96 1.96 6.31
N ARG A 28 -9.50 0.98 5.57
CA ARG A 28 -9.89 -0.34 6.13
C ARG A 28 -8.70 -1.14 6.65
N SER A 29 -7.52 -0.97 6.04
CA SER A 29 -6.27 -1.59 6.47
C SER A 29 -5.58 -0.85 7.63
N GLY A 30 -6.16 0.24 8.14
CA GLY A 30 -5.60 0.99 9.27
C GLY A 30 -4.57 2.06 8.89
N VAL A 31 -4.43 2.39 7.60
CA VAL A 31 -3.59 3.51 7.15
C VAL A 31 -4.23 4.81 7.62
N THR A 32 -3.47 5.61 8.37
CA THR A 32 -3.91 6.94 8.84
C THR A 32 -3.11 8.07 8.20
N VAL A 33 -1.86 7.80 7.81
CA VAL A 33 -0.98 8.74 7.12
C VAL A 33 -0.02 7.98 6.21
N ALA A 34 0.21 8.47 5.00
CA ALA A 34 1.24 7.91 4.12
C ALA A 34 2.60 8.60 4.38
N PRO A 35 3.74 7.89 4.28
CA PRO A 35 3.87 6.48 3.92
C PRO A 35 3.65 5.52 5.11
N ASP A 36 3.02 4.39 4.84
CA ASP A 36 2.87 3.25 5.75
C ASP A 36 3.25 1.95 5.00
N LEU A 37 3.83 0.98 5.70
CA LEU A 37 4.17 -0.34 5.17
C LEU A 37 3.56 -1.43 6.05
N PHE A 38 2.84 -2.35 5.42
CA PHE A 38 2.30 -3.53 6.07
C PHE A 38 2.87 -4.80 5.40
N ILE A 39 3.33 -5.75 6.21
CA ILE A 39 3.73 -7.09 5.76
C ILE A 39 2.99 -8.09 6.64
N ASN A 40 2.25 -9.01 6.03
CA ASN A 40 1.44 -10.02 6.73
C ASN A 40 0.48 -9.43 7.80
N GLY A 41 -0.05 -8.23 7.57
CA GLY A 41 -0.95 -7.55 8.51
C GLY A 41 -0.26 -6.77 9.64
N ILE A 42 1.07 -6.82 9.73
CA ILE A 42 1.86 -6.08 10.73
C ILE A 42 2.28 -4.72 10.13
N GLN A 43 2.02 -3.62 10.85
CA GLN A 43 2.46 -2.27 10.46
C GLN A 43 3.93 -2.04 10.87
N TYR A 44 4.74 -1.56 9.93
CA TYR A 44 6.16 -1.28 10.14
C TYR A 44 6.41 0.22 10.27
N THR A 45 6.53 0.70 11.51
CA THR A 45 6.82 2.10 11.82
C THR A 45 8.34 2.32 12.01
N ASN A 46 8.95 3.19 11.21
CA ASN A 46 10.30 3.77 11.39
C ASN A 46 11.57 2.92 11.20
N GLN A 47 11.54 1.71 10.63
CA GLN A 47 12.78 0.95 10.39
C GLN A 47 12.73 0.20 9.05
N TRP A 48 13.05 0.90 7.96
CA TRP A 48 13.22 0.31 6.63
C TRP A 48 14.64 -0.21 6.38
N SER A 49 15.35 -0.63 7.44
CA SER A 49 16.61 -1.34 7.22
C SER A 49 16.31 -2.71 6.58
N ILE A 50 17.24 -3.17 5.74
CA ILE A 50 17.08 -4.43 5.00
C ILE A 50 16.88 -5.61 5.96
N GLU A 51 17.52 -5.60 7.12
CA GLU A 51 17.47 -6.71 8.09
C GLU A 51 16.06 -6.98 8.65
N PRO A 52 15.34 -6.01 9.27
CA PRO A 52 13.95 -6.19 9.67
C PRO A 52 13.01 -6.57 8.53
N LEU A 53 13.24 -6.01 7.33
CA LEU A 53 12.40 -6.28 6.16
C LEU A 53 12.57 -7.74 5.69
N MET A 54 13.81 -8.23 5.61
CA MET A 54 14.10 -9.61 5.22
C MET A 54 13.59 -10.61 6.25
N ALA A 55 13.66 -10.28 7.54
CA ALA A 55 13.08 -11.09 8.60
C ALA A 55 11.55 -11.23 8.43
N ALA A 56 10.85 -10.10 8.21
CA ALA A 56 9.40 -10.07 7.99
C ALA A 56 8.95 -10.90 6.78
N LEU A 57 9.72 -10.87 5.69
CA LEU A 57 9.41 -11.64 4.48
C LEU A 57 9.67 -13.14 4.63
N SER A 58 10.54 -13.53 5.58
CA SER A 58 10.92 -14.92 5.80
C SER A 58 10.00 -15.64 6.79
N THR A 59 9.21 -14.90 7.57
CA THR A 59 8.21 -15.49 8.48
C THR A 59 6.95 -15.87 7.71
N ASN A 60 6.70 -17.17 7.57
CA ASN A 60 5.37 -17.68 7.22
C ASN A 60 4.48 -17.54 8.47
N ASP A 61 3.75 -16.43 8.58
CA ASP A 61 2.79 -16.25 9.67
C ASP A 61 1.57 -17.17 9.46
N SER A 62 1.68 -18.40 9.97
CA SER A 62 0.58 -19.36 10.11
C SER A 62 -0.02 -19.35 11.52
N SER A 63 0.22 -18.33 12.32
CA SER A 63 -0.30 -18.23 13.69
C SER A 63 -0.88 -16.85 13.95
N ASN A 64 -2.16 -16.67 13.65
CA ASN A 64 -3.09 -15.83 14.42
C ASN A 64 -4.53 -16.10 13.98
N GLU A 65 -5.04 -17.27 14.34
CA GLU A 65 -6.40 -17.37 14.87
C GLU A 65 -6.27 -17.35 16.39
N CYS A 66 -6.71 -16.25 17.01
CA CYS A 66 -7.12 -16.18 18.41
C CYS A 66 -8.25 -15.16 18.52
#